data_AF-A0A6J7IKT5-F1
#
_entry.id   AF-A0A6J7IKT5-F1
#
_cell.length_a   1.000
_cell.length_b   1.000
_cell.length_c   1.000
_cell.angle_alpha   90.00
_cell.angle_beta   90.00
_cell.angle_gamma   90.00
#
_symmetry.space_group_name_H-M   'P 1'
#
loop_
_entity.id
_entity.type
_entity.pdbx_description
1 polymer ?
#
loop_
_entity_poly.entity_id
_entity_poly.type
_entity_poly.pdbx_seq_one_letter_code
_entity_poly.pdbx_strand_id
1 'polypeptide(L)'
;MPDRLAVLGRQRDRWHRGLADVLVRHRGVALRPRYGSLGLVAYPYFVLVELLGPVVEAVGILGLALGLATGSVNGPFAVLFLLVAYGLGLIMTVLTIALEEWTYRGYGRGRDTLVLLGWALLEPLGYRQLTVTWRLRGLWKYARGNTDWGVMTRRGFSTGDAEDPADDAPRV
;
A
#
# COMPACT_ATOMS: atom_id res chain seq x y z
N MET A 1 15.72 -12.38 7.80
CA MET A 1 14.54 -11.69 8.37
C MET A 1 13.27 -11.91 7.53
N PRO A 2 12.71 -13.13 7.51
CA PRO A 2 11.43 -13.43 6.87
C PRO A 2 10.20 -12.85 7.60
N ASP A 3 10.32 -12.49 8.88
CA ASP A 3 9.17 -12.06 9.69
C ASP A 3 8.58 -10.71 9.30
N ARG A 4 9.38 -9.78 8.77
CA ARG A 4 8.91 -8.40 8.48
C ARG A 4 7.95 -8.34 7.29
N LEU A 5 8.25 -9.05 6.19
CA LEU A 5 7.38 -9.10 5.01
C LEU A 5 6.10 -9.88 5.29
N ALA A 6 6.20 -10.99 6.03
CA ALA A 6 5.02 -11.77 6.44
C ALA A 6 4.09 -10.97 7.36
N VAL A 7 4.65 -10.17 8.29
CA VAL A 7 3.88 -9.23 9.12
C VAL A 7 3.21 -8.16 8.26
N LEU A 8 3.95 -7.55 7.31
CA LEU A 8 3.42 -6.52 6.43
C LEU A 8 2.26 -7.04 5.56
N GLY A 9 2.41 -8.24 5.00
CA GLY A 9 1.34 -8.88 4.22
C GLY A 9 0.10 -9.15 5.06
N ARG A 10 0.24 -9.58 6.32
CA ARG A 10 -0.89 -9.74 7.25
C ARG A 10 -1.57 -8.39 7.56
N GLN A 11 -0.79 -7.32 7.73
CA GLN A 11 -1.34 -5.98 7.93
C GLN A 11 -2.13 -5.52 6.70
N ARG A 12 -1.58 -5.65 5.49
CA ARG A 12 -2.24 -5.24 4.25
C ARG A 12 -3.51 -6.04 3.97
N ASP A 13 -3.46 -7.37 4.15
CA ASP A 13 -4.62 -8.27 4.10
C ASP A 13 -5.74 -7.78 5.04
N ARG A 14 -5.41 -7.45 6.29
CA ARG A 14 -6.36 -6.95 7.30
C ARG A 14 -6.92 -5.57 6.95
N TRP A 15 -6.07 -4.61 6.56
CA TRP A 15 -6.48 -3.26 6.21
C TRP A 15 -7.45 -3.27 5.03
N HIS A 16 -7.20 -4.13 4.04
CA HIS A 16 -8.06 -4.22 2.88
C HIS A 16 -9.42 -4.87 3.19
N ARG A 17 -9.45 -5.86 4.10
CA ARG A 17 -10.72 -6.38 4.65
C ARG A 17 -11.51 -5.32 5.41
N GLY A 18 -10.84 -4.54 6.25
CA GLY A 18 -11.47 -3.45 7.00
C GLY A 18 -12.07 -2.39 6.07
N LEU A 19 -11.35 -2.03 5.00
CA LEU A 19 -11.88 -1.14 3.96
C LEU A 19 -13.16 -1.71 3.33
N ALA A 20 -13.14 -2.99 2.96
CA ALA A 20 -14.31 -3.65 2.37
C ALA A 20 -15.52 -3.66 3.33
N ASP A 21 -15.31 -3.98 4.61
CA ASP A 21 -16.37 -3.97 5.64
C ASP A 21 -16.97 -2.57 5.81
N VAL A 22 -16.13 -1.53 5.93
CA VAL A 22 -16.59 -0.15 6.08
C VAL A 22 -17.42 0.28 4.88
N LEU A 23 -16.93 0.04 3.66
CA LEU A 23 -17.63 0.42 2.43
C LEU A 23 -18.96 -0.32 2.29
N VAL A 24 -18.99 -1.64 2.52
CA VAL A 24 -20.22 -2.43 2.42
C VAL A 24 -21.24 -2.01 3.47
N ARG A 25 -20.83 -1.80 4.72
CA ARG A 25 -21.71 -1.35 5.81
C ARG A 25 -22.32 0.02 5.54
N HIS A 26 -21.55 0.91 4.90
CA HIS A 26 -21.97 2.28 4.59
C HIS A 26 -22.37 2.46 3.12
N ARG A 27 -22.76 1.39 2.42
CA ARG A 27 -23.22 1.45 1.02
C ARG A 27 -24.39 2.40 0.80
N GLY A 28 -25.15 2.69 1.85
CA GLY A 28 -26.20 3.71 1.83
C GLY A 28 -25.69 5.15 1.65
N VAL A 29 -24.39 5.42 1.71
CA VAL A 29 -23.81 6.75 1.43
C VAL A 29 -23.47 6.92 -0.06
N ALA A 30 -23.36 5.81 -0.80
CA ALA A 30 -22.93 5.79 -2.18
C ALA A 30 -23.82 6.66 -3.08
N LEU A 31 -23.20 7.59 -3.80
CA LEU A 31 -23.85 8.44 -4.82
C LEU A 31 -25.05 9.25 -4.29
N ARG A 32 -25.11 9.49 -2.97
CA ARG A 32 -26.20 10.27 -2.37
C ARG A 32 -25.78 11.73 -2.19
N PRO A 33 -26.45 12.70 -2.86
CA PRO A 33 -26.12 14.12 -2.78
C PRO A 33 -26.20 14.71 -1.37
N ARG A 34 -27.06 14.13 -0.51
CA ARG A 34 -27.18 14.49 0.92
C ARG A 34 -25.84 14.48 1.67
N TYR A 35 -24.89 13.64 1.24
CA TYR A 35 -23.59 13.49 1.89
C TYR A 35 -22.49 14.31 1.20
N GLY A 36 -22.85 15.19 0.26
CA GLY A 36 -21.92 16.08 -0.43
C GLY A 36 -20.78 15.33 -1.14
N SER A 37 -19.56 15.84 -0.98
CA SER A 37 -18.34 15.25 -1.57
C SER A 37 -18.06 13.83 -1.06
N LEU A 38 -18.46 13.48 0.17
CA LEU A 38 -18.27 12.14 0.71
C LEU A 38 -19.03 11.09 -0.12
N GLY A 39 -20.30 11.34 -0.42
CA GLY A 39 -21.14 10.41 -1.17
C GLY A 39 -20.89 10.41 -2.67
N LEU A 40 -20.59 11.57 -3.25
CA LEU A 40 -20.48 11.74 -4.71
C LEU A 40 -19.05 11.55 -5.25
N VAL A 41 -18.01 11.77 -4.43
CA VAL A 41 -16.61 11.74 -4.89
C VAL A 41 -15.80 10.71 -4.10
N ALA A 42 -15.72 10.87 -2.78
CA ALA A 42 -14.85 10.04 -1.96
C ALA A 42 -15.28 8.57 -1.95
N TYR A 43 -16.57 8.29 -1.71
CA TYR A 43 -17.07 6.93 -1.67
C TYR A 43 -16.86 6.18 -3.01
N PRO A 44 -17.24 6.73 -4.19
CA PRO A 44 -16.93 6.10 -5.47
C PRO A 44 -15.44 5.89 -5.70
N TYR A 45 -14.59 6.85 -5.31
CA TYR A 45 -13.14 6.71 -5.40
C TYR A 45 -12.63 5.52 -4.57
N PHE A 46 -13.05 5.41 -3.31
CA PHE A 46 -12.64 4.30 -2.45
C PHE A 46 -13.13 2.94 -2.95
N VAL A 47 -14.28 2.88 -3.61
CA VAL A 47 -14.77 1.64 -4.23
C VAL A 47 -13.99 1.32 -5.51
N LEU A 48 -13.97 2.24 -6.47
CA LEU A 48 -13.47 1.98 -7.83
C LEU A 48 -11.95 1.93 -7.90
N VAL A 49 -11.27 2.81 -7.16
CA VAL A 49 -9.81 2.94 -7.21
C VAL A 49 -9.17 2.12 -6.10
N GLU A 50 -9.60 2.31 -4.85
CA GLU A 50 -8.89 1.71 -3.72
C GLU A 50 -9.27 0.23 -3.52
N LEU A 51 -10.57 -0.09 -3.46
CA LEU A 51 -11.06 -1.47 -3.25
C LEU A 51 -10.91 -2.34 -4.50
N LEU A 52 -11.30 -1.84 -5.68
CA LEU A 52 -11.23 -2.58 -6.95
C LEU A 52 -9.87 -2.46 -7.65
N GLY A 53 -9.03 -1.48 -7.30
CA GLY A 53 -7.68 -1.31 -7.83
C GLY A 53 -6.86 -2.59 -7.94
N PRO A 54 -6.70 -3.41 -6.87
CA PRO A 54 -5.94 -4.66 -6.96
C PRO A 54 -6.58 -5.70 -7.89
N VAL A 55 -7.91 -5.70 -8.05
CA VAL A 55 -8.62 -6.59 -8.99
C VAL A 55 -8.31 -6.16 -10.43
N VAL A 56 -8.45 -4.87 -10.73
CA VAL A 56 -8.14 -4.31 -12.06
C VAL A 56 -6.68 -4.57 -12.41
N GLU A 57 -5.76 -4.38 -11.45
CA GLU A 57 -4.34 -4.62 -11.67
C GLU A 57 -4.03 -6.09 -11.98
N ALA A 58 -4.61 -7.04 -11.23
CA ALA A 58 -4.43 -8.46 -11.52
C ALA A 58 -5.04 -8.89 -12.87
N VAL A 59 -6.22 -8.37 -13.22
CA VAL A 59 -6.82 -8.62 -14.53
C VAL A 59 -5.95 -8.04 -15.64
N GLY A 60 -5.37 -6.85 -15.46
CA GLY A 60 -4.45 -6.25 -16.42
C GLY A 60 -3.17 -7.07 -16.62
N ILE A 61 -2.56 -7.55 -15.53
CA ILE A 61 -1.36 -8.41 -15.60
C ILE A 61 -1.69 -9.75 -16.28
N LEU A 62 -2.80 -10.39 -15.90
CA LEU A 62 -3.23 -11.65 -16.51
C LEU A 62 -3.57 -11.47 -17.99
N GLY A 63 -4.29 -10.40 -18.34
CA GLY A 63 -4.64 -10.05 -19.71
C GLY A 63 -3.41 -9.78 -20.58
N LEU A 64 -2.41 -9.08 -20.05
CA LEU A 64 -1.13 -8.88 -20.73
C LEU A 64 -0.40 -10.21 -20.97
N ALA A 65 -0.32 -11.06 -19.94
CA ALA A 65 0.33 -12.37 -20.06
C ALA A 65 -0.36 -13.26 -21.10
N LEU A 66 -1.69 -13.33 -21.08
CA LEU A 66 -2.48 -14.09 -22.05
C LEU A 66 -2.33 -13.52 -23.46
N GLY A 67 -2.42 -12.20 -23.62
CA GLY A 67 -2.28 -11.54 -24.92
C GLY A 67 -0.89 -11.71 -25.55
N LEU A 68 0.17 -11.77 -24.74
CA LEU A 68 1.51 -12.11 -25.21
C LEU A 68 1.61 -13.59 -25.59
N ALA A 69 1.02 -14.50 -24.80
CA ALA A 69 1.03 -15.94 -25.06
C ALA A 69 0.25 -16.32 -26.33
N THR A 70 -0.87 -15.65 -26.61
CA THR A 70 -1.68 -15.86 -27.82
C THR A 70 -1.18 -15.08 -29.03
N GLY A 71 -0.14 -14.26 -28.88
CA GLY A 71 0.34 -13.35 -29.93
C GLY A 71 -0.64 -12.23 -30.30
N SER A 72 -1.71 -12.03 -29.52
CA SER A 72 -2.71 -10.98 -29.76
C SER A 72 -2.19 -9.59 -29.38
N VAL A 73 -1.15 -9.52 -28.55
CA VAL A 73 -0.47 -8.28 -28.16
C VAL A 73 0.87 -8.18 -28.87
N ASN A 74 1.12 -7.04 -29.51
CA ASN A 74 2.42 -6.73 -30.09
C ASN A 74 3.45 -6.50 -28.96
N GLY A 75 4.40 -7.41 -28.82
CA GLY A 75 5.43 -7.37 -27.77
C GLY A 75 6.22 -6.05 -27.73
N PRO A 76 6.80 -5.58 -28.85
CA PRO A 76 7.47 -4.29 -28.91
C PRO A 76 6.60 -3.11 -28.43
N PHE A 77 5.34 -3.06 -28.86
CA PHE A 77 4.39 -2.06 -28.40
C PHE A 77 4.12 -2.15 -26.90
N ALA A 78 3.95 -3.36 -26.36
CA ALA A 78 3.72 -3.58 -24.93
C ALA A 78 4.91 -3.08 -24.08
N VAL A 79 6.15 -3.35 -24.52
CA VAL A 79 7.35 -2.84 -23.85
C VAL A 79 7.42 -1.32 -23.91
N LEU A 80 7.16 -0.73 -25.08
CA LEU A 80 7.18 0.73 -25.23
C LEU A 80 6.10 1.41 -24.37
N PHE A 81 4.89 0.84 -24.35
CA PHE A 81 3.80 1.31 -23.52
C PHE A 81 4.14 1.22 -22.02
N LEU A 82 4.74 0.11 -21.58
CA LEU A 82 5.20 -0.06 -20.21
C LEU A 82 6.26 0.99 -19.83
N LEU A 83 7.24 1.23 -20.71
CA LEU A 83 8.27 2.25 -20.51
C LEU A 83 7.67 3.65 -20.38
N VAL A 84 6.71 4.01 -21.23
CA VAL A 84 6.04 5.33 -21.17
C VAL A 84 5.21 5.47 -19.90
N ALA A 85 4.40 4.46 -19.56
CA ALA A 85 3.56 4.48 -18.36
C ALA A 85 4.42 4.57 -17.09
N TYR A 86 5.50 3.80 -17.03
CA TYR A 86 6.45 3.83 -15.92
C TYR A 86 7.22 5.15 -15.84
N GLY A 87 7.70 5.63 -16.99
CA GLY A 87 8.43 6.89 -17.11
C GLY A 87 7.59 8.08 -16.67
N LEU A 88 6.30 8.12 -17.02
CA LEU A 88 5.38 9.16 -16.55
C LEU A 88 5.22 9.12 -15.02
N GLY A 89 5.06 7.92 -14.45
CA GLY A 89 4.99 7.74 -12.99
C GLY A 89 6.26 8.22 -12.29
N LEU A 90 7.43 7.89 -12.84
CA LEU A 90 8.72 8.35 -12.33
C LEU A 90 8.82 9.87 -12.38
N ILE A 91 8.44 10.51 -13.49
CA ILE A 91 8.43 11.97 -13.62
C ILE A 91 7.53 12.61 -12.56
N MET A 92 6.35 12.03 -12.31
CA MET A 92 5.43 12.52 -11.26
C MET A 92 6.05 12.43 -9.87
N THR A 93 6.74 11.32 -9.55
CA THR A 93 7.42 11.17 -8.26
C THR A 93 8.56 12.18 -8.11
N VAL A 94 9.39 12.35 -9.15
CA VAL A 94 10.47 13.34 -9.15
C VAL A 94 9.91 14.76 -8.97
N LEU A 95 8.83 15.10 -9.69
CA LEU A 95 8.19 16.41 -9.58
C LEU A 95 7.61 16.64 -8.18
N THR A 96 7.01 15.62 -7.57
CA THR A 96 6.48 15.69 -6.21
C THR A 96 7.60 15.97 -5.19
N ILE A 97 8.71 15.24 -5.29
CA ILE A 97 9.89 15.45 -4.41
C ILE A 97 10.48 16.85 -4.64
N ALA A 98 10.59 17.30 -5.89
CA ALA A 98 11.10 18.62 -6.22
C ALA A 98 10.22 19.76 -5.67
N LEU A 99 8.89 19.62 -5.78
CA LEU A 99 7.92 20.56 -5.23
C LEU A 99 7.99 20.60 -3.70
N GLU A 100 8.16 19.45 -3.05
CA GLU A 100 8.30 19.37 -1.59
C GLU A 100 9.59 20.06 -1.09
N GLU A 101 10.72 19.84 -1.78
CA GLU A 101 11.98 20.52 -1.46
C GLU A 101 11.87 22.04 -1.66
N TRP A 102 11.22 22.48 -2.75
CA TRP A 102 11.03 23.89 -3.04
C TRP A 102 10.13 24.60 -2.03
N THR A 103 9.06 23.93 -1.58
CA THR A 103 8.06 24.51 -0.67
C THR A 103 8.50 24.47 0.80
N TYR A 104 9.11 23.36 1.23
CA TYR A 104 9.33 23.09 2.66
C TYR A 104 10.81 22.96 3.06
N ARG A 105 11.77 22.97 2.12
CA ARG A 105 13.19 22.63 2.40
C ARG A 105 13.34 21.38 3.28
N GLY A 106 12.44 20.41 3.06
CA GLY A 106 12.10 19.38 4.04
C GLY A 106 13.15 18.28 4.19
N TYR A 107 14.01 18.08 3.19
CA TYR A 107 15.04 17.03 3.22
C TYR A 107 16.41 17.66 3.47
N GLY A 108 16.82 17.73 4.73
CA GLY A 108 18.08 18.37 5.14
C GLY A 108 19.38 17.76 4.60
N ARG A 109 19.32 16.67 3.80
CA ARG A 109 20.48 15.99 3.19
C ARG A 109 20.10 15.42 1.82
N GLY A 110 20.79 15.83 0.75
CA GLY A 110 20.57 15.30 -0.61
C GLY A 110 20.75 13.77 -0.74
N ARG A 111 21.37 13.11 0.24
CA ARG A 111 21.42 11.64 0.34
C ARG A 111 20.04 11.02 0.55
N ASP A 112 19.16 11.65 1.34
CA ASP A 112 17.83 11.13 1.61
C ASP A 112 16.95 11.24 0.35
N THR A 113 17.11 12.32 -0.41
CA THR A 113 16.51 12.50 -1.74
C THR A 113 16.93 11.39 -2.73
N LEU A 114 18.22 11.04 -2.77
CA LEU A 114 18.72 9.96 -3.64
C LEU A 114 18.18 8.58 -3.23
N VAL A 115 18.05 8.32 -1.92
CA VAL A 115 17.45 7.09 -1.40
C VAL A 115 15.97 7.01 -1.78
N LEU A 116 15.21 8.11 -1.65
CA LEU A 116 13.81 8.18 -2.06
C LEU A 116 13.64 7.97 -3.56
N LEU A 117 14.51 8.55 -4.39
CA LEU A 117 14.53 8.34 -5.83
C LEU A 117 14.79 6.87 -6.18
N GLY A 118 15.75 6.24 -5.48
CA GLY A 118 16.05 4.82 -5.63
C GLY A 118 14.85 3.94 -5.27
N TRP A 119 14.13 4.27 -4.20
CA TRP A 119 12.90 3.56 -3.83
C TRP A 119 11.77 3.77 -4.83
N ALA A 120 11.59 4.98 -5.37
CA ALA A 120 10.61 5.27 -6.41
C ALA A 120 10.83 4.44 -7.68
N LEU A 121 12.08 4.09 -7.99
CA LEU A 121 12.45 3.23 -9.11
C LEU A 121 12.30 1.72 -8.82
N LEU A 122 12.38 1.30 -7.56
CA LEU A 122 12.34 -0.12 -7.21
C LEU A 122 10.94 -0.59 -6.82
N GLU A 123 10.15 0.29 -6.21
CA GLU A 123 8.83 -0.01 -5.68
C GLU A 123 7.89 -0.67 -6.70
N PRO A 124 7.73 -0.15 -7.93
CA PRO A 124 6.70 -0.66 -8.82
C PRO A 124 7.12 -1.95 -9.54
N LEU A 125 8.38 -2.37 -9.43
CA LEU A 125 8.90 -3.61 -10.05
C LEU A 125 8.67 -4.87 -9.20
N GLY A 126 8.46 -4.74 -7.89
CA GLY A 126 8.23 -5.91 -7.03
C GLY A 126 7.30 -5.70 -5.85
N TYR A 127 7.43 -4.57 -5.14
CA TYR A 127 6.62 -4.31 -3.95
C TYR A 127 5.14 -4.14 -4.30
N ARG A 128 4.85 -3.53 -5.46
CA ARG A 128 3.48 -3.35 -5.94
C ARG A 128 2.77 -4.69 -6.18
N GLN A 129 3.43 -5.63 -6.84
CA GLN A 129 2.90 -6.97 -7.18
C GLN A 129 2.63 -7.79 -5.91
N LEU A 130 3.53 -7.71 -4.91
CA LEU A 130 3.31 -8.31 -3.59
C LEU A 130 2.06 -7.73 -2.91
N THR A 131 1.92 -6.42 -2.95
CA THR A 131 0.82 -5.72 -2.30
C THR A 131 -0.53 -6.05 -2.96
N VAL A 132 -0.57 -6.15 -4.30
CA VAL A 132 -1.76 -6.61 -5.05
C VAL A 132 -2.18 -8.00 -4.57
N THR A 133 -1.23 -8.94 -4.49
CA THR A 133 -1.50 -10.32 -4.06
C THR A 133 -2.11 -10.36 -2.65
N TRP A 134 -1.55 -9.59 -1.71
CA TRP A 134 -2.07 -9.53 -0.34
C TRP A 134 -3.44 -8.86 -0.23
N ARG A 135 -3.69 -7.80 -1.02
CA ARG A 135 -4.99 -7.12 -1.07
C ARG A 135 -6.07 -8.01 -1.67
N LEU A 136 -5.77 -8.71 -2.77
CA LEU A 136 -6.66 -9.71 -3.37
C LEU A 136 -6.99 -10.83 -2.39
N ARG A 137 -5.99 -11.33 -1.66
CA ARG A 137 -6.21 -12.32 -0.60
C ARG A 137 -7.14 -11.79 0.49
N GLY A 138 -6.97 -10.52 0.88
CA GLY A 138 -7.84 -9.84 1.83
C GLY A 138 -9.28 -9.80 1.34
N LEU A 139 -9.49 -9.31 0.11
CA LEU A 139 -10.80 -9.22 -0.52
C LEU A 139 -11.47 -10.60 -0.66
N TRP A 140 -10.72 -11.62 -1.07
CA TRP A 140 -11.21 -13.00 -1.17
C TRP A 140 -11.60 -13.59 0.18
N LYS A 141 -10.86 -13.31 1.25
CA LYS A 141 -11.23 -13.73 2.61
C LYS A 141 -12.48 -13.01 3.12
N TYR A 142 -12.61 -11.71 2.85
CA TYR A 142 -13.80 -10.95 3.20
C TYR A 142 -15.03 -11.48 2.46
N ALA A 143 -14.91 -11.78 1.17
CA ALA A 143 -15.99 -12.38 0.37
C ALA A 143 -16.44 -13.75 0.91
N ARG A 144 -15.55 -14.51 1.56
CA ARG A 144 -15.87 -15.78 2.25
C ARG A 144 -16.39 -15.60 3.68
N GLY A 145 -16.66 -14.37 4.11
CA GLY A 145 -17.21 -14.07 5.44
C GLY A 145 -16.17 -14.01 6.57
N ASN A 146 -14.88 -14.06 6.27
CA ASN A 146 -13.85 -13.94 7.32
C ASN A 146 -13.54 -12.46 7.59
N THR A 147 -14.19 -11.92 8.62
CA THR A 147 -13.96 -10.56 9.14
C THR A 147 -13.05 -10.52 10.37
N ASP A 148 -12.43 -11.64 10.75
CA ASP A 148 -11.60 -11.69 11.94
C ASP A 148 -10.35 -10.82 11.80
N TRP A 149 -10.14 -9.99 12.83
CA TRP A 149 -9.00 -9.09 12.90
C TRP A 149 -7.74 -9.83 13.34
N GLY A 150 -7.84 -10.97 14.04
CA GLY A 150 -6.69 -11.78 14.48
C GLY A 150 -5.73 -11.06 15.44
N VAL A 151 -4.84 -11.80 16.09
CA VAL A 151 -3.90 -11.24 17.09
C VAL A 151 -2.77 -10.46 16.40
N MET A 152 -2.46 -9.28 16.92
CA MET A 152 -1.32 -8.47 16.50
C MET A 152 -0.21 -8.61 17.54
N THR A 153 0.77 -9.48 17.30
CA THR A 153 1.93 -9.62 18.19
C THR A 153 2.77 -8.35 18.12
N ARG A 154 2.60 -7.46 19.11
CA ARG A 154 3.44 -6.27 19.27
C ARG A 154 4.74 -6.72 19.91
N ARG A 155 5.88 -6.47 19.27
CA ARG A 155 7.16 -6.48 19.99
C ARG A 155 7.24 -5.15 20.73
N GLY A 156 7.18 -5.20 22.05
CA GLY A 156 7.51 -4.03 22.88
C GLY A 156 8.94 -3.60 22.60
N PHE A 157 9.21 -2.30 22.75
CA PHE A 157 10.59 -1.84 22.78
C PHE A 157 11.25 -2.51 23.98
N SER A 158 12.28 -3.33 23.73
CA SER A 158 13.13 -3.82 24.80
C SER A 158 13.85 -2.60 25.37
N THR A 159 13.30 -2.04 26.45
CA THR A 159 14.09 -1.26 27.41
C THR A 159 15.11 -2.23 27.99
N GLY A 160 16.30 -2.26 27.38
CA GLY A 160 17.49 -2.53 28.16
C GLY A 160 17.62 -1.41 29.20
N ASP A 161 18.14 -1.78 30.37
CA ASP A 161 18.43 -0.92 31.52
C ASP A 161 17.26 -0.73 32.50
N ALA A 162 17.01 -1.77 33.29
CA ALA A 162 16.44 -1.64 34.64
C ALA A 162 17.00 -2.76 35.54
N GLU A 163 18.22 -2.56 36.02
CA GLU A 163 18.91 -3.29 37.10
C GLU A 163 19.86 -2.23 37.70
N ASP A 164 19.84 -1.77 38.96
CA ASP A 164 19.26 -2.23 40.24
C ASP A 164 19.44 -1.06 41.27
N PRO A 165 18.45 -0.66 42.10
CA PRO A 165 18.72 0.15 43.29
C PRO A 165 18.65 -0.76 44.53
N ALA A 166 19.71 -1.53 44.78
CA ALA A 166 19.95 -2.15 46.07
C ALA A 166 21.19 -1.49 46.70
N ASP A 167 20.97 -0.49 47.55
CA ASP A 167 21.61 -0.33 48.88
C ASP A 167 21.31 1.09 49.42
N ASP A 168 20.20 1.25 50.14
CA ASP A 168 20.12 2.30 51.16
C ASP A 168 19.10 1.89 52.24
N ALA A 169 19.57 1.12 53.22
CA ALA A 169 18.85 0.88 54.47
C ALA A 169 19.60 1.58 55.61
N PRO A 170 18.94 2.41 56.43
CA PRO A 170 19.60 3.16 57.49
C PRO A 170 20.02 2.24 58.63
N ARG A 171 21.30 2.30 59.01
CA ARG A 171 21.80 1.71 60.26
C ARG A 171 21.41 2.60 61.44
N VAL A 172 20.68 2.02 62.39
CA VAL A 172 20.35 2.57 63.72
C VAL A 172 21.61 2.63 64.58
#